data_AF-A0AA41SCR9-F1
#
_entry.id   AF-A0AA41SCR9-F1
#
_cell.length_a   1.000
_cell.length_b   1.000
_cell.length_c   1.000
_cell.angle_alpha   90.00
_cell.angle_beta   90.00
_cell.angle_gamma   90.00
#
_symmetry.space_group_name_H-M   'P 1'
#
loop_
_entity.id
_entity.type
_entity.pdbx_description
1 polymer ?
#
loop_
_entity_poly.entity_id
_entity_poly.type
_entity_poly.pdbx_seq_one_letter_code
_entity_poly.pdbx_strand_id
1 'polypeptide(L)'
;MAYYFVEYNKMIYLGGDIQVFEKIDHHFYLPNGYFYDVMDCFYEKDWSQTPQYKICYCQQCPDRVKWPADMGVPPSLYFYGGMFLFEPNLSGLFERLIRDTYKPIHPVYNLVLPMLWRHPENVELDEVKPWRYTGDEENMQREDIKMVVKKCWDIYNDESLDYRVPVK
;
A
#
# COMPACT_ATOMS: atom_id res chain seq x y z
N MET A 1 14.07 -3.53 -10.89
CA MET A 1 13.19 -3.35 -12.05
C MET A 1 12.35 -4.61 -12.24
N ALA A 2 11.18 -4.68 -11.62
CA ALA A 2 10.31 -5.87 -11.65
C ALA A 2 9.70 -6.15 -13.04
N TYR A 3 9.80 -5.20 -13.97
CA TYR A 3 9.17 -5.26 -15.29
C TYR A 3 9.88 -6.15 -16.32
N TYR A 4 11.10 -6.61 -16.01
CA TYR A 4 11.89 -7.46 -16.91
C TYR A 4 11.59 -8.95 -16.77
N PHE A 5 10.83 -9.33 -15.74
CA PHE A 5 10.44 -10.72 -15.47
C PHE A 5 9.27 -11.15 -16.37
N VAL A 6 9.46 -11.06 -17.69
CA VAL A 6 8.46 -11.32 -18.73
C VAL A 6 8.10 -12.79 -18.90
N GLU A 7 8.79 -13.70 -18.20
CA GLU A 7 8.44 -15.10 -18.10
C GLU A 7 7.19 -15.36 -17.24
N TYR A 8 6.76 -14.37 -16.43
CA TYR A 8 5.53 -14.46 -15.64
C TYR A 8 4.39 -13.70 -16.29
N ASN A 9 3.20 -14.32 -16.29
CA ASN A 9 2.00 -13.69 -16.83
C ASN A 9 1.44 -12.57 -15.93
N LYS A 10 1.72 -12.63 -14.63
CA LYS A 10 1.20 -11.72 -13.62
C LYS A 10 2.10 -11.76 -12.39
N MET A 11 2.35 -10.61 -11.79
CA MET A 11 3.24 -10.48 -10.64
C MET A 11 2.68 -9.51 -9.61
N ILE A 12 2.89 -9.84 -8.34
CA ILE A 12 2.75 -8.90 -7.23
C ILE A 12 4.15 -8.36 -6.94
N TYR A 13 4.33 -7.05 -7.04
CA TYR A 13 5.48 -6.37 -6.48
C TYR A 13 5.21 -6.07 -5.02
N LEU A 14 6.21 -6.33 -4.17
CA LEU A 14 6.22 -5.93 -2.76
C LEU A 14 7.52 -5.15 -2.53
N GLY A 15 7.42 -3.95 -1.96
CA GLY A 15 8.56 -3.18 -1.49
C GLY A 15 9.40 -3.98 -0.48
N GLY A 16 10.70 -3.69 -0.41
CA GLY A 16 11.59 -4.39 0.54
C GLY A 16 11.26 -4.13 2.01
N ASP A 17 10.39 -3.15 2.25
CA ASP A 17 9.87 -2.75 3.53
C ASP A 17 8.49 -3.37 3.84
N ILE A 18 7.94 -4.20 2.96
CA ILE A 18 6.64 -4.85 3.12
C ILE A 18 6.76 -6.21 3.82
N GLN A 19 5.93 -6.42 4.86
CA GLN A 19 5.74 -7.70 5.53
C GLN A 19 4.31 -8.25 5.39
N VAL A 20 4.17 -9.51 4.99
CA VAL A 20 2.87 -10.13 4.71
C VAL A 20 2.48 -11.06 5.86
N PHE A 21 1.31 -10.83 6.47
CA PHE A 21 0.81 -11.63 7.61
C PHE A 21 -0.13 -12.75 7.18
N GLU A 22 -0.83 -12.56 6.07
CA GLU A 22 -1.82 -13.50 5.56
C GLU A 22 -1.60 -13.81 4.08
N LYS A 23 -2.21 -14.89 3.61
CA LYS A 23 -2.09 -15.32 2.22
C LYS A 23 -2.77 -14.31 1.30
N ILE A 24 -2.03 -13.76 0.34
CA ILE A 24 -2.53 -12.77 -0.63
C ILE A 24 -2.71 -13.32 -2.05
N ASP A 25 -2.61 -14.64 -2.26
CA ASP A 25 -2.65 -15.27 -3.59
C ASP A 25 -3.96 -15.00 -4.36
N HIS A 26 -5.05 -14.67 -3.66
CA HIS A 26 -6.33 -14.39 -4.29
C HIS A 26 -6.26 -13.21 -5.28
N HIS A 27 -5.29 -12.31 -5.13
CA HIS A 27 -5.05 -11.22 -6.08
C HIS A 27 -4.70 -11.72 -7.48
N PHE A 28 -4.10 -12.91 -7.62
CA PHE A 28 -3.78 -13.46 -8.94
C PHE A 28 -5.03 -13.79 -9.77
N TYR A 29 -6.20 -13.97 -9.14
CA TYR A 29 -7.48 -14.18 -9.82
C TYR A 29 -8.15 -12.89 -10.29
N LEU A 30 -7.62 -11.71 -9.93
CA LEU A 30 -8.14 -10.44 -10.44
C LEU A 30 -8.00 -10.37 -11.97
N PRO A 31 -8.96 -9.76 -12.71
CA PRO A 31 -8.89 -9.69 -14.17
C PRO A 31 -7.59 -9.11 -14.71
N ASN A 32 -7.09 -9.67 -15.81
CA ASN A 32 -5.95 -9.12 -16.55
C ASN A 32 -6.31 -7.79 -17.24
N GLY A 33 -5.31 -7.08 -17.74
CA GLY A 33 -5.47 -5.81 -18.44
C GLY A 33 -5.48 -4.58 -17.53
N TYR A 34 -5.25 -4.75 -16.24
CA TYR A 34 -5.27 -3.68 -15.24
C TYR A 34 -4.00 -3.63 -14.42
N PHE A 35 -3.68 -2.43 -13.92
CA PHE A 35 -2.67 -2.21 -12.89
C PHE A 35 -3.40 -2.02 -11.56
N TYR A 36 -3.20 -2.93 -10.60
CA TYR A 36 -3.84 -2.84 -9.30
C TYR A 36 -2.89 -2.32 -8.26
N ASP A 37 -3.31 -1.33 -7.49
CA ASP A 37 -2.50 -0.70 -6.44
C ASP A 37 -3.43 -0.14 -5.35
N VAL A 38 -2.87 0.14 -4.19
CA VAL A 38 -3.56 0.80 -3.09
C VAL A 38 -3.45 2.32 -3.28
N MET A 39 -4.60 2.99 -3.17
CA MET A 39 -4.65 4.45 -3.21
C MET A 39 -3.83 5.04 -2.07
N ASP A 40 -3.16 6.16 -2.34
CA ASP A 40 -2.47 6.91 -1.31
C ASP A 40 -3.47 7.65 -0.36
N CYS A 41 -2.98 8.14 0.77
CA CYS A 41 -3.76 8.88 1.75
C CYS A 41 -3.33 10.35 1.77
N PHE A 42 -4.22 11.25 1.32
CA PHE A 42 -3.91 12.70 1.30
C PHE A 42 -3.88 13.36 2.67
N TYR A 43 -4.16 12.61 3.75
CA TYR A 43 -3.89 13.08 5.11
C TYR A 43 -2.42 12.87 5.53
N GLU A 44 -1.61 12.16 4.74
CA GLU A 44 -0.19 12.04 5.05
C GLU A 44 0.55 13.37 4.93
N LYS A 45 1.54 13.55 5.79
CA LYS A 45 2.32 14.79 5.88
C LYS A 45 3.07 15.11 4.59
N ASP A 46 3.41 14.09 3.80
CA ASP A 46 4.04 14.24 2.50
C ASP A 46 3.13 15.01 1.52
N TRP A 47 1.82 14.97 1.73
CA TRP A 47 0.84 15.74 0.97
C TRP A 47 0.61 17.15 1.52
N SER A 48 1.29 17.58 2.59
CA SER A 48 1.02 18.84 3.32
C SER A 48 0.99 20.11 2.47
N GLN A 49 1.72 20.14 1.36
CA GLN A 49 1.79 21.29 0.46
C GLN A 49 0.66 21.31 -0.58
N THR A 50 -0.06 20.21 -0.74
CA THR A 50 -1.08 20.03 -1.78
C THR A 50 -2.42 20.64 -1.39
N PRO A 51 -3.25 21.05 -2.37
CA PRO A 51 -4.61 21.52 -2.10
C PRO A 51 -5.47 20.49 -1.36
N GLN A 52 -5.33 19.20 -1.71
CA GLN A 52 -6.05 18.08 -1.12
C GLN A 52 -5.86 18.04 0.41
N TYR A 53 -4.61 18.10 0.86
CA TYR A 53 -4.28 18.13 2.28
C TYR A 53 -4.83 19.39 2.98
N LYS A 54 -4.66 20.56 2.34
CA LYS A 54 -5.07 21.86 2.92
C LYS A 54 -6.57 21.96 3.17
N ILE A 55 -7.39 21.27 2.39
CA ILE A 55 -8.85 21.24 2.56
C ILE A 55 -9.32 19.99 3.30
N CYS A 56 -8.40 19.14 3.77
CA CYS A 56 -8.72 17.85 4.39
C CYS A 56 -9.53 16.90 3.48
N TYR A 57 -9.34 16.98 2.16
CA TYR A 57 -9.90 16.04 1.19
C TYR A 57 -9.02 14.78 1.13
N CYS A 58 -9.62 13.59 1.24
CA CYS A 58 -8.92 12.32 1.10
C CYS A 58 -9.66 11.37 0.17
N GLN A 59 -8.94 10.82 -0.82
CA GLN A 59 -9.49 9.86 -1.79
C GLN A 59 -9.88 8.49 -1.18
N GLN A 60 -9.40 8.19 0.03
CA GLN A 60 -9.81 7.01 0.80
C GLN A 60 -11.20 7.17 1.45
N CYS A 61 -11.69 8.39 1.62
CA CYS A 61 -13.01 8.69 2.16
C CYS A 61 -13.61 9.97 1.53
N PRO A 62 -13.89 9.96 0.22
CA PRO A 62 -14.29 11.16 -0.53
C PRO A 62 -15.63 11.77 -0.07
N ASP A 63 -16.42 11.01 0.70
CA ASP A 63 -17.69 11.49 1.27
C ASP A 63 -17.51 12.31 2.55
N ARG A 64 -16.38 12.17 3.27
CA ARG A 64 -16.12 12.90 4.52
C ARG A 64 -15.92 14.39 4.25
N VAL A 65 -15.15 14.71 3.22
CA VAL A 65 -14.99 16.05 2.68
C VAL A 65 -15.12 15.94 1.17
N LYS A 66 -16.19 16.49 0.61
CA LYS A 66 -16.40 16.48 -0.84
C LYS A 66 -15.45 17.43 -1.53
N TRP A 67 -15.00 17.07 -2.73
CA TRP A 67 -14.21 17.97 -3.57
C TRP A 67 -15.01 19.25 -3.89
N PRO A 68 -14.47 20.45 -3.57
CA PRO A 68 -15.20 21.70 -3.81
C PRO A 68 -15.41 21.96 -5.30
N ALA A 69 -16.63 22.37 -5.68
CA ALA A 69 -16.98 22.58 -7.09
C ALA A 69 -16.20 23.73 -7.74
N ASP A 70 -15.79 24.73 -6.94
CA ASP A 70 -14.97 25.87 -7.36
C ASP A 70 -13.49 25.48 -7.57
N MET A 71 -13.06 24.31 -7.11
CA MET A 71 -11.73 23.75 -7.38
C MET A 71 -11.67 22.93 -8.68
N GLY A 72 -12.75 22.90 -9.46
CA GLY A 72 -12.81 22.24 -10.76
C GLY A 72 -13.01 20.72 -10.64
N VAL A 73 -12.47 19.98 -11.61
CA VAL A 73 -12.54 18.50 -11.61
C VAL A 73 -11.72 17.94 -10.44
N PRO A 74 -12.23 16.92 -9.73
CA PRO A 74 -11.45 16.21 -8.72
C PRO A 74 -10.13 15.70 -9.28
N PRO A 75 -9.07 15.61 -8.45
CA PRO A 75 -7.80 15.08 -8.89
C PRO A 75 -7.94 13.62 -9.31
N SER A 76 -7.13 13.18 -10.28
CA SER A 76 -6.96 11.76 -10.60
C SER A 76 -6.52 10.99 -9.35
N LEU A 77 -6.80 9.69 -9.31
CA LEU A 77 -6.37 8.83 -8.21
C LEU A 77 -4.84 8.75 -8.14
N TYR A 78 -4.30 8.92 -6.94
CA TYR A 78 -2.89 8.70 -6.65
C TYR A 78 -2.70 7.37 -5.93
N PHE A 79 -1.64 6.64 -6.27
CA PHE A 79 -1.37 5.33 -5.71
C PHE A 79 -0.01 5.33 -5.00
N TYR A 80 0.10 4.54 -3.93
CA TYR A 80 1.28 4.54 -3.06
C TYR A 80 2.48 3.85 -3.72
N GLY A 81 2.26 2.79 -4.52
CA GLY A 81 3.33 2.11 -5.27
C GLY A 81 4.22 1.17 -4.45
N GLY A 82 3.86 0.91 -3.19
CA GLY A 82 4.57 -0.01 -2.29
C GLY A 82 4.24 -1.47 -2.60
N MET A 83 2.97 -1.77 -2.88
CA MET A 83 2.51 -3.05 -3.40
C MET A 83 1.61 -2.83 -4.61
N PHE A 84 1.87 -3.55 -5.70
CA PHE A 84 1.00 -3.50 -6.87
C PHE A 84 1.02 -4.83 -7.64
N LEU A 85 -0.09 -5.13 -8.31
CA LEU A 85 -0.26 -6.28 -9.20
C LEU A 85 -0.26 -5.81 -10.65
N PHE A 86 0.57 -6.44 -11.47
CA PHE A 86 0.75 -6.05 -12.87
C PHE A 86 1.09 -7.24 -13.76
N GLU A 87 0.92 -7.05 -15.06
CA GLU A 87 1.41 -7.97 -16.10
C GLU A 87 2.75 -7.44 -16.62
N PRO A 88 3.87 -8.14 -16.38
CA PRO A 88 5.19 -7.72 -16.87
C PRO A 88 5.19 -7.56 -18.39
N ASN A 89 5.62 -6.40 -18.87
CA ASN A 89 5.74 -6.12 -20.29
C ASN A 89 6.76 -4.99 -20.51
N LEU A 90 7.82 -5.28 -21.27
CA LEU A 90 8.92 -4.35 -21.56
C LEU A 90 8.48 -3.09 -22.31
N SER A 91 7.41 -3.16 -23.10
CA SER A 91 6.87 -2.03 -23.87
C SER A 91 5.57 -1.46 -23.27
N GLY A 92 4.81 -2.30 -22.57
CA GLY A 92 3.41 -2.01 -22.24
C GLY A 92 3.14 -1.35 -20.89
N LEU A 93 4.11 -1.29 -19.96
CA LEU A 93 3.83 -0.73 -18.64
C LEU A 93 3.52 0.77 -18.72
N PHE A 94 4.39 1.56 -19.34
CA PHE A 94 4.18 3.00 -19.49
C PHE A 94 2.87 3.30 -20.23
N GLU A 95 2.57 2.52 -21.28
CA GLU A 95 1.29 2.65 -21.98
C GLU A 95 0.08 2.31 -21.11
N ARG A 96 0.15 1.29 -20.25
CA ARG A 96 -0.94 0.95 -19.31
C ARG A 96 -1.13 1.99 -18.22
N LEU A 97 -0.02 2.53 -17.70
CA LEU A 97 -0.01 3.64 -16.74
C LEU A 97 -0.59 4.93 -17.36
N ILE A 98 -0.55 5.09 -18.69
CA ILE A 98 -1.12 6.26 -19.39
C ILE A 98 -2.60 6.06 -19.78
N ARG A 99 -3.06 4.81 -19.93
CA ARG A 99 -4.40 4.49 -20.44
C ARG A 99 -5.48 4.33 -19.36
N ASP A 100 -5.30 4.90 -18.18
CA ASP A 100 -6.26 4.82 -17.06
C ASP A 100 -6.70 3.38 -16.69
N THR A 101 -5.79 2.41 -16.84
CA THR A 101 -6.08 1.00 -16.52
C THR A 101 -5.91 0.66 -15.04
N TYR A 102 -5.90 1.68 -14.17
CA TYR A 102 -5.71 1.50 -12.74
C TYR A 102 -6.97 1.04 -12.06
N LYS A 103 -6.82 0.10 -11.12
CA LYS A 103 -7.91 -0.33 -10.25
C LYS A 103 -7.43 -0.31 -8.80
N PRO A 104 -8.12 0.43 -7.91
CA PRO A 104 -7.78 0.41 -6.50
C PRO A 104 -8.06 -0.98 -5.92
N ILE A 105 -7.13 -1.49 -5.11
CA ILE A 105 -7.36 -2.62 -4.21
C ILE A 105 -7.50 -2.11 -2.78
N HIS A 106 -8.02 -2.98 -1.90
CA HIS A 106 -8.36 -2.60 -0.53
C HIS A 106 -7.11 -2.10 0.23
N PRO A 107 -7.21 -1.03 1.03
CA PRO A 107 -6.06 -0.43 1.72
C PRO A 107 -5.30 -1.38 2.63
N VAL A 108 -5.97 -2.42 3.14
CA VAL A 108 -5.37 -3.44 4.00
C VAL A 108 -4.14 -4.12 3.38
N TYR A 109 -4.11 -4.28 2.05
CA TYR A 109 -3.00 -4.95 1.35
C TYR A 109 -1.72 -4.13 1.28
N ASN A 110 -1.82 -2.81 1.43
CA ASN A 110 -0.65 -1.93 1.49
C ASN A 110 -0.86 -0.84 2.53
N LEU A 111 -1.10 -1.31 3.75
CA LEU A 111 -1.50 -0.46 4.85
C LEU A 111 -0.31 0.32 5.41
N VAL A 112 -0.36 1.64 5.24
CA VAL A 112 0.54 2.58 5.91
C VAL A 112 0.00 2.86 7.31
N LEU A 113 0.87 2.85 8.33
CA LEU A 113 0.48 2.88 9.74
C LEU A 113 -0.57 3.96 10.10
N PRO A 114 -0.51 5.21 9.61
CA PRO A 114 -1.47 6.23 9.98
C PRO A 114 -2.90 6.01 9.49
N MET A 115 -3.09 5.10 8.53
CA MET A 115 -4.42 4.66 8.12
C MET A 115 -5.22 4.08 9.30
N LEU A 116 -4.56 3.52 10.33
CA LEU A 116 -5.19 2.96 11.53
C LEU A 116 -5.96 3.97 12.40
N TRP A 117 -5.62 5.26 12.35
CA TRP A 117 -6.37 6.31 13.05
C TRP A 117 -7.07 7.28 12.11
N ARG A 118 -6.60 7.44 10.88
CA ARG A 118 -7.19 8.37 9.92
C ARG A 118 -8.37 7.76 9.18
N HIS A 119 -8.32 6.45 8.95
CA HIS A 119 -9.33 5.66 8.23
C HIS A 119 -9.64 4.35 8.96
N PRO A 120 -10.02 4.37 10.25
CA PRO A 120 -10.36 3.15 10.98
C PRO A 120 -11.52 2.37 10.31
N GLU A 121 -12.35 3.04 9.51
CA GLU A 121 -13.41 2.41 8.71
C GLU A 121 -12.91 1.52 7.56
N ASN A 122 -11.66 1.70 7.11
CA ASN A 122 -11.08 1.02 5.94
C ASN A 122 -10.00 0.00 6.31
N VAL A 123 -9.83 -0.30 7.61
CA VAL A 123 -8.69 -1.07 8.11
C VAL A 123 -9.12 -2.08 9.17
N GLU A 124 -8.78 -3.34 8.94
CA GLU A 124 -8.84 -4.40 9.95
C GLU A 124 -7.43 -4.70 10.48
N LEU A 125 -7.31 -4.78 11.80
CA LEU A 125 -6.02 -4.77 12.53
C LEU A 125 -5.19 -6.05 12.39
N ASP A 126 -5.74 -7.12 11.83
CA ASP A 126 -5.06 -8.41 11.79
C ASP A 126 -3.98 -8.49 10.68
N GLU A 127 -3.93 -7.51 9.76
CA GLU A 127 -3.13 -7.59 8.51
C GLU A 127 -2.00 -6.51 8.37
N VAL A 128 -1.57 -5.84 9.46
CA VAL A 128 -0.88 -4.53 9.38
C VAL A 128 0.62 -4.56 9.67
N LYS A 129 1.41 -3.62 9.10
CA LYS A 129 2.89 -3.50 9.20
C LYS A 129 3.38 -2.22 9.90
N PRO A 130 4.54 -2.24 10.58
CA PRO A 130 5.36 -1.05 10.81
C PRO A 130 6.88 -1.36 10.75
N TRP A 131 7.53 -1.11 9.61
CA TRP A 131 8.98 -1.24 9.47
C TRP A 131 9.76 0.02 9.88
N ARG A 132 9.06 1.15 10.12
CA ARG A 132 9.62 2.43 10.57
C ARG A 132 9.25 2.76 12.02
N TYR A 133 9.29 1.75 12.89
CA TYR A 133 9.06 2.01 14.32
C TYR A 133 10.26 2.71 14.95
N THR A 134 10.18 4.03 15.11
CA THR A 134 11.12 4.83 15.92
C THR A 134 10.57 5.10 17.33
N GLY A 135 9.27 4.92 17.54
CA GLY A 135 8.56 5.30 18.77
C GLY A 135 8.23 6.79 18.87
N ASP A 136 8.71 7.63 17.95
CA ASP A 136 8.57 9.09 17.98
C ASP A 136 7.36 9.61 17.17
N GLU A 137 6.71 8.75 16.37
CA GLU A 137 5.58 9.17 15.55
C GLU A 137 4.26 9.27 16.35
N GLU A 138 3.25 9.88 15.73
CA GLU A 138 1.94 10.05 16.33
C GLU A 138 1.29 8.70 16.66
N ASN A 139 0.61 8.62 17.80
CA ASN A 139 -0.17 7.47 18.23
C ASN A 139 0.62 6.18 18.55
N MET A 140 1.95 6.21 18.60
CA MET A 140 2.81 5.06 18.93
C MET A 140 2.52 4.41 20.30
N GLN A 141 1.87 5.14 21.20
CA GLN A 141 1.42 4.60 22.49
C GLN A 141 0.24 3.63 22.39
N ARG A 142 -0.48 3.52 21.27
CA ARG A 142 -1.65 2.64 21.13
C ARG A 142 -1.25 1.16 21.19
N GLU A 143 -2.07 0.37 21.87
CA GLU A 143 -1.80 -1.06 22.08
C GLU A 143 -1.88 -1.89 20.79
N ASP A 144 -2.77 -1.53 19.88
CA ASP A 144 -2.88 -2.19 18.58
C ASP A 144 -1.66 -1.96 17.69
N ILE A 145 -1.08 -0.76 17.71
CA ILE A 145 0.18 -0.45 17.04
C ILE A 145 1.33 -1.24 17.66
N LYS A 146 1.43 -1.27 18.99
CA LYS A 146 2.46 -2.07 19.68
C LYS A 146 2.35 -3.56 19.37
N MET A 147 1.13 -4.09 19.28
CA MET A 147 0.89 -5.47 18.89
C MET A 147 1.42 -5.75 17.48
N VAL A 148 1.12 -4.87 16.53
CA VAL A 148 1.57 -4.97 15.13
C VAL A 148 3.10 -4.86 15.02
N VAL A 149 3.72 -3.91 15.72
CA VAL A 149 5.18 -3.79 15.84
C VAL A 149 5.80 -5.07 16.40
N LYS A 150 5.20 -5.63 17.45
CA LYS A 150 5.68 -6.87 18.05
C LYS A 150 5.62 -8.03 17.05
N LYS A 151 4.50 -8.21 16.33
CA LYS A 151 4.39 -9.26 15.29
C LYS A 151 5.50 -9.13 14.22
N CYS A 152 5.84 -7.91 13.81
CA CYS A 152 6.95 -7.68 12.88
C CYS A 152 8.30 -8.12 13.46
N TRP A 153 8.61 -7.71 14.68
CA TRP A 153 9.86 -8.09 15.37
C TRP A 153 9.93 -9.58 15.67
N ASP A 154 8.81 -10.22 16.01
CA ASP A 154 8.75 -11.66 16.28
C ASP A 154 9.18 -12.45 15.03
N ILE A 155 8.77 -12.02 13.83
CA ILE A 155 9.20 -12.64 12.56
C ILE A 155 10.64 -12.25 12.20
N TYR A 156 11.04 -10.99 12.38
CA TYR A 156 12.40 -10.55 12.06
C TYR A 156 13.46 -11.27 12.91
N ASN A 157 13.16 -11.53 14.18
CA ASN A 157 14.04 -12.23 15.11
C ASN A 157 13.87 -13.76 15.07
N ASP A 158 13.05 -14.30 14.17
CA ASP A 158 12.86 -15.75 14.03
C ASP A 158 14.06 -16.37 13.30
N GLU A 159 15.03 -16.89 14.07
CA GLU A 159 16.24 -17.57 13.57
C GLU A 159 15.92 -18.79 12.67
N SER A 160 14.68 -19.31 12.68
CA SER A 160 14.27 -20.37 11.75
C SER A 160 14.15 -19.90 10.30
N LEU A 161 13.94 -18.59 10.10
CA LEU A 161 13.86 -17.92 8.80
C LEU A 161 15.25 -17.47 8.29
N ASP A 162 16.28 -17.57 9.13
CA ASP A 162 17.64 -17.23 8.72
C ASP A 162 18.11 -18.12 7.57
N TYR A 163 18.82 -17.50 6.62
CA TYR A 163 19.41 -18.22 5.50
C TYR A 163 20.44 -19.23 6.00
N ARG A 164 20.11 -20.52 5.86
CA ARG A 164 21.04 -21.62 6.16
C ARG A 164 21.81 -22.00 4.91
N VAL A 165 23.14 -21.94 4.99
CA VAL A 165 23.99 -22.40 3.90
C VAL A 165 23.71 -23.89 3.67
N PRO A 166 23.33 -24.32 2.45
CA PRO A 166 23.13 -25.73 2.17
C PRO A 166 24.42 -26.51 2.43
N VAL A 167 24.33 -27.57 3.24
CA VAL A 167 25.45 -28.51 3.40
C VAL A 167 25.59 -29.27 2.08
N LYS A 168 26.78 -29.22 1.49
CA LYS A 168 27.11 -29.89 0.22
C LYS A 168 27.09 -31.40 0.35
#